data_AF-A0A9P6V996-F1
#
_entry.id   AF-A0A9P6V996-F1
#
_cell.length_a   1.000
_cell.length_b   1.000
_cell.length_c   1.000
_cell.angle_alpha   90.00
_cell.angle_beta   90.00
_cell.angle_gamma   90.00
#
_symmetry.space_group_name_H-M   'P 1'
#
loop_
_entity.id
_entity.type
_entity.pdbx_description
1 polymer ?
#
loop_
_entity_poly.entity_id
_entity_poly.type
_entity_poly.pdbx_seq_one_letter_code
_entity_poly.pdbx_strand_id
1 'polypeptide(L)'
;MATMHPDHQAFRSVHMTSQTASAKVIYVEIHEDDVSKKRIVLWEDIQQVFDNAHHVQQNERALSFLKGPGFKVLEPFRIAAVPDVVLDVYVDGPLTATTDTTTTQVTLTTTPLSSPQEDKAQKDIDGHGPEGYKDEAEVEDEKDLDEKGVDEKDVDEKDMDEKDLDEKGMGEKDVDEKDLDEVGEGENGDREEGEEGEEKEGDWVDVDEQDAGSVSPTTSTAATAATSTSDESSSAFQPIHGNMTTSTSAPPESFIASTFREAHNGDASAQYCLAKMYWSGQFGVEKDDTLALDYYTRAAKQGHVEAQFNVGLLYGHGCGTSQDDAVAMTWLRAAADGGHAEAMFCVGTFFHSGKGVPEDRPHGMSWHLKSAENGFPVAQYYIGCMYEGGEEGLAQDVTEASKWIQLAANQGYAEAQLHLGQLRKVGQGVPKNYKLAFKWFLKAAQQDLAEAQYNVGTLYGSGYGVAQDEAMALIWLRKAADQGHAMAQHCIGLSYSSGDATAENLSLAIKWWKKAAKQGNTESKRALDLVIPLLAINDLEGILSDADDLSDADESDS
;
A
#
# COMPACT_ATOMS: atom_id res chain seq x y z
N MET A 1 19.92 45.38 10.91
CA MET A 1 20.11 44.06 11.53
C MET A 1 19.50 44.13 12.91
N ALA A 2 18.36 43.46 13.12
CA ALA A 2 17.82 43.29 14.47
C ALA A 2 18.68 42.22 15.17
N THR A 3 19.04 42.46 16.42
CA THR A 3 19.77 41.51 17.26
C THR A 3 18.88 40.30 17.53
N MET A 4 19.29 39.10 17.10
CA MET A 4 18.63 37.85 17.47
C MET A 4 18.67 37.69 19.00
N HIS A 5 17.51 37.49 19.61
CA HIS A 5 17.44 37.02 20.99
C HIS A 5 17.83 35.53 20.98
N PRO A 6 18.68 35.04 21.90
CA PRO A 6 19.11 33.64 21.89
C PRO A 6 17.96 32.63 22.03
N ASP A 7 16.81 33.10 22.51
CA ASP A 7 15.63 32.32 22.88
C ASP A 7 14.50 32.37 21.84
N HIS A 8 14.74 32.86 20.62
CA HIS A 8 13.70 32.97 19.59
C HIS A 8 14.16 32.45 18.23
N GLN A 9 13.26 31.74 17.53
CA GLN A 9 13.45 31.25 16.18
C GLN A 9 12.96 32.29 15.17
N ALA A 10 13.73 32.51 14.11
CA ALA A 10 13.35 33.41 13.01
C ALA A 10 12.50 32.67 11.95
N PHE A 11 11.41 33.30 11.53
CA PHE A 11 10.49 32.81 10.50
C PHE A 11 10.16 33.91 9.49
N ARG A 12 9.85 33.55 8.24
CA ARG A 12 9.21 34.43 7.25
C ARG A 12 8.06 33.69 6.56
N SER A 13 7.03 34.42 6.14
CA SER A 13 5.89 33.82 5.43
C SER A 13 6.18 33.63 3.94
N VAL A 14 5.71 32.53 3.36
CA VAL A 14 5.73 32.26 1.91
C VAL A 14 4.31 31.95 1.45
N HIS A 15 3.85 32.62 0.39
CA HIS A 15 2.50 32.37 -0.15
C HIS A 15 2.51 31.14 -1.07
N MET A 16 1.65 30.16 -0.79
CA MET A 16 1.57 28.89 -1.54
C MET A 16 1.34 29.10 -3.05
N THR A 17 0.51 30.08 -3.44
CA THR A 17 0.13 30.32 -4.83
C THR A 17 1.14 31.11 -5.67
N SER A 18 2.07 31.85 -5.04
CA SER A 18 3.05 32.69 -5.75
C SER A 18 4.51 32.34 -5.47
N GLN A 19 4.76 31.40 -4.54
CA GLN A 19 6.08 31.00 -4.03
C GLN A 19 6.97 32.19 -3.62
N THR A 20 6.36 33.35 -3.35
CA THR A 20 7.08 34.58 -3.03
C THR A 20 7.23 34.70 -1.53
N ALA A 21 8.48 34.69 -1.05
CA ALA A 21 8.80 34.87 0.36
C ALA A 21 8.68 36.35 0.78
N SER A 22 8.13 36.59 1.97
CA SER A 22 8.06 37.91 2.58
C SER A 22 9.45 38.39 3.02
N ALA A 23 9.71 39.68 2.83
CA ALA A 23 10.90 40.35 3.37
C ALA A 23 10.79 40.63 4.88
N LYS A 24 9.61 40.45 5.49
CA LYS A 24 9.39 40.61 6.93
C LYS A 24 9.69 39.30 7.66
N VAL A 25 10.72 39.33 8.50
CA VAL A 25 11.04 38.25 9.46
C VAL A 25 10.27 38.51 10.75
N ILE A 26 9.69 37.46 11.32
CA ILE A 26 9.02 37.44 12.63
C ILE A 26 9.74 36.42 13.52
N TYR A 27 9.76 36.66 14.83
CA TYR A 27 10.45 35.82 15.81
C TYR A 27 9.43 35.15 16.73
N VAL A 28 9.54 33.82 16.88
CA VAL A 28 8.68 33.00 17.75
C VAL A 28 9.55 32.41 18.87
N GLU A 29 8.99 32.26 20.07
CA GLU A 29 9.71 31.79 21.26
C GLU A 29 10.20 30.34 21.11
N ILE A 30 11.38 30.04 21.67
CA ILE A 30 11.98 28.70 21.71
C ILE A 30 11.83 28.15 23.13
N HIS A 31 11.16 27.01 23.25
CA HIS A 31 10.99 26.24 24.48
C HIS A 31 12.07 25.17 24.62
N GLU A 32 12.24 24.67 25.85
CA GLU A 32 13.02 23.45 26.12
C GLU A 32 12.07 22.25 26.25
N ASP A 33 12.36 21.18 25.52
CA ASP A 33 11.55 19.98 25.50
C ASP A 33 11.76 19.18 26.80
N ASP A 34 10.71 19.01 27.61
CA ASP A 34 10.81 18.38 28.93
C ASP A 34 11.41 16.97 28.94
N VAL A 35 11.20 16.20 27.86
CA VAL A 35 11.60 14.79 27.75
C VAL A 35 13.01 14.65 27.17
N SER A 36 13.33 15.39 26.11
CA SER A 36 14.58 15.26 25.36
C SER A 36 15.61 16.35 25.65
N LYS A 37 15.25 17.39 26.41
CA LYS A 37 16.06 18.59 26.71
C LYS A 37 16.57 19.32 25.47
N LYS A 38 15.86 19.16 24.34
CA LYS A 38 16.14 19.82 23.06
C LYS A 38 15.40 21.14 22.94
N ARG A 39 15.97 22.06 22.18
CA ARG A 39 15.35 23.35 21.86
C ARG A 39 14.30 23.16 20.77
N ILE A 40 13.06 23.59 21.02
CA ILE A 40 11.91 23.40 20.13
C ILE A 40 11.09 24.69 19.97
N VAL A 41 10.33 24.78 18.90
CA VAL A 41 9.25 25.76 18.72
C VAL A 41 7.93 24.97 18.66
N LEU A 42 6.90 25.47 19.35
CA LEU A 42 5.57 24.85 19.30
C LEU A 42 4.82 25.33 18.07
N TRP A 43 4.09 24.41 17.43
CA TRP A 43 3.27 24.73 16.26
C TRP A 43 2.16 25.74 16.59
N GLU A 44 1.60 25.67 17.79
CA GLU A 44 0.56 26.60 18.26
C GLU A 44 1.06 28.05 18.33
N ASP A 45 2.31 28.27 18.74
CA ASP A 45 2.93 29.61 18.76
C ASP A 45 3.17 30.13 17.34
N ILE A 46 3.49 29.23 16.39
CA ILE A 46 3.58 29.58 14.97
C ILE A 46 2.19 29.95 14.43
N GLN A 47 1.14 29.20 14.77
CA GLN A 47 -0.23 29.49 14.34
C GLN A 47 -0.80 30.79 14.95
N GLN A 48 -0.42 31.15 16.17
CA GLN A 48 -0.77 32.45 16.77
C GLN A 48 -0.13 33.65 16.06
N VAL A 49 0.99 33.45 15.37
CA VAL A 49 1.75 34.51 14.68
C VAL A 49 1.48 34.52 13.17
N PHE A 50 1.14 33.36 12.60
CA PHE A 50 0.88 33.14 11.19
C PHE A 50 -0.48 32.44 11.02
N ASP A 51 -1.55 33.25 10.94
CA ASP A 51 -2.88 32.77 10.58
C ASP A 51 -2.81 31.92 9.30
N ASN A 52 -3.49 30.77 9.31
CA ASN A 52 -3.48 29.78 8.22
C ASN A 52 -2.08 29.24 7.84
N ALA A 53 -1.14 29.14 8.79
CA ALA A 53 0.09 28.38 8.60
C ALA A 53 -0.21 26.90 8.30
N HIS A 54 0.31 26.41 7.18
CA HIS A 54 0.13 25.03 6.72
C HIS A 54 1.33 24.13 7.10
N HIS A 55 2.55 24.59 6.86
CA HIS A 55 3.78 23.86 7.21
C HIS A 55 4.99 24.79 7.27
N VAL A 56 6.07 24.30 7.90
CA VAL A 56 7.39 24.94 7.90
C VAL A 56 8.34 24.19 6.96
N GLN A 57 9.15 24.93 6.21
CA GLN A 57 10.18 24.39 5.31
C GLN A 57 11.56 24.96 5.66
N GLN A 58 12.59 24.15 5.44
CA GLN A 58 13.99 24.55 5.47
C GLN A 58 14.68 23.97 4.24
N ASN A 59 15.30 24.81 3.40
CA ASN A 59 16.05 24.40 2.21
C ASN A 59 15.27 23.37 1.35
N GLU A 60 14.07 23.72 0.92
CA GLU A 60 13.14 22.88 0.12
C GLU A 60 12.63 21.59 0.81
N ARG A 61 13.07 21.29 2.04
CA ARG A 61 12.57 20.16 2.84
C ARG A 61 11.54 20.62 3.88
N ALA A 62 10.34 20.05 3.84
CA ALA A 62 9.35 20.26 4.89
C ALA A 62 9.90 19.73 6.23
N LEU A 63 9.85 20.55 7.28
CA LEU A 63 10.23 20.12 8.62
C LEU A 63 9.10 19.27 9.20
N SER A 64 9.35 17.97 9.31
CA SER A 64 8.44 17.06 10.00
C SER A 64 8.36 17.42 11.49
N PHE A 65 7.15 17.43 12.03
CA PHE A 65 6.95 17.44 13.48
C PHE A 65 7.70 16.27 14.12
N LEU A 66 8.38 16.53 15.24
CA LEU A 66 9.19 15.54 15.93
C LEU A 66 8.31 14.41 16.46
N LYS A 67 8.27 13.28 15.73
CA LYS A 67 7.63 12.05 16.20
C LYS A 67 8.50 11.43 17.28
N GLY A 68 7.91 11.15 18.44
CA GLY A 68 8.56 10.37 19.48
C GLY A 68 8.79 8.92 19.05
N PRO A 69 9.55 8.13 19.85
CA PRO A 69 9.58 6.68 19.66
C PRO A 69 8.15 6.13 19.65
N GLY A 70 7.84 5.26 18.69
CA GLY A 70 6.48 4.72 18.50
C GLY A 70 5.51 5.55 17.65
N PHE A 71 5.97 6.58 16.92
CA PHE A 71 5.19 7.33 15.91
C PHE A 71 3.91 8.06 16.41
N LYS A 72 3.58 8.03 17.69
CA LYS A 72 2.49 8.83 18.28
C LYS A 72 2.73 10.32 18.04
N VAL A 73 1.65 11.01 17.71
CA VAL A 73 1.60 12.48 17.68
C VAL A 73 1.78 12.96 19.11
N LEU A 74 2.86 13.72 19.35
CA LEU A 74 3.02 14.48 20.59
C LEU A 74 2.30 15.81 20.39
N GLU A 75 1.16 15.99 21.06
CA GLU A 75 0.55 17.29 21.26
C GLU A 75 1.21 18.00 22.47
N PRO A 76 1.50 19.31 22.41
CA PRO A 76 1.48 20.16 21.20
C PRO A 76 2.59 19.77 20.21
N PHE A 77 2.30 19.91 18.91
CA PHE A 77 3.23 19.57 17.82
C PHE A 77 4.55 20.37 17.93
N ARG A 78 5.70 19.69 17.80
CA ARG A 78 7.04 20.25 18.09
C ARG A 78 7.91 20.29 16.84
N ILE A 79 8.52 21.45 16.58
CA ILE A 79 9.53 21.65 15.52
C ILE A 79 10.88 21.90 16.19
N ALA A 80 11.95 21.25 15.74
CA ALA A 80 13.28 21.50 16.27
C ALA A 80 13.71 22.95 15.97
N ALA A 81 14.17 23.68 16.98
CA ALA A 81 14.72 25.02 16.76
C ALA A 81 16.06 24.91 16.03
N VAL A 82 16.25 25.74 15.00
CA VAL A 82 17.46 25.82 14.18
C VAL A 82 18.08 27.21 14.37
N PRO A 83 19.11 27.34 15.23
CA PRO A 83 19.81 28.61 15.45
C PRO A 83 20.30 29.24 14.15
N ASP A 84 20.30 30.57 14.11
CA ASP A 84 20.83 31.40 13.01
C ASP A 84 20.19 31.20 11.61
N VAL A 85 19.12 30.40 11.51
CA VAL A 85 18.36 30.15 10.26
C VAL A 85 17.01 30.85 10.30
N VAL A 86 16.60 31.44 9.17
CA VAL A 86 15.21 31.88 8.95
C VAL A 86 14.44 30.75 8.28
N LEU A 87 13.39 30.27 8.93
CA LEU A 87 12.53 29.19 8.43
C LEU A 87 11.34 29.74 7.62
N ASP A 88 10.89 28.98 6.63
CA ASP A 88 9.81 29.38 5.73
C ASP A 88 8.47 28.80 6.19
N VAL A 89 7.51 29.67 6.56
CA VAL A 89 6.14 29.27 6.94
C VAL A 89 5.22 29.49 5.75
N TYR A 90 4.62 28.41 5.24
CA TYR A 90 3.69 28.50 4.11
C TYR A 90 2.28 28.84 4.60
N VAL A 91 1.69 29.90 4.01
CA VAL A 91 0.38 30.45 4.41
C VAL A 91 -0.55 30.65 3.21
N ASP A 92 -1.85 30.45 3.45
CA ASP A 92 -2.91 30.64 2.45
C ASP A 92 -3.56 32.03 2.50
N GLY A 93 -3.62 32.68 1.33
CA GLY A 93 -4.25 33.99 1.14
C GLY A 93 -3.33 35.20 1.41
N PRO A 94 -3.65 36.39 0.87
CA PRO A 94 -2.90 37.61 1.14
C PRO A 94 -3.23 38.15 2.55
N LEU A 95 -2.20 38.55 3.29
CA LEU A 95 -2.33 39.13 4.63
C LEU A 95 -3.33 40.30 4.62
N THR A 96 -4.44 40.18 5.35
CA THR A 96 -5.32 41.32 5.60
C THR A 96 -4.62 42.26 6.57
N ALA A 97 -4.07 43.36 6.03
CA ALA A 97 -3.39 44.37 6.83
C ALA A 97 -4.38 45.06 7.76
N THR A 98 -4.40 44.66 9.03
CA THR A 98 -4.98 45.46 10.12
C THR A 98 -3.91 45.88 11.13
N THR A 99 -3.67 47.19 11.13
CA THR A 99 -3.02 47.99 12.18
C THR A 99 -1.55 47.72 12.55
N ASP A 100 -0.68 48.46 11.88
CA ASP A 100 0.27 49.41 12.44
C ASP A 100 1.15 49.08 13.68
N THR A 101 2.45 49.32 13.43
CA THR A 101 3.49 49.82 14.35
C THR A 101 4.11 48.91 15.42
N THR A 102 5.44 48.97 15.41
CA THR A 102 6.41 48.61 16.46
C THR A 102 6.72 47.13 16.67
N THR A 103 8.02 46.84 16.73
CA THR A 103 8.61 45.61 17.27
C THR A 103 8.00 45.31 18.64
N THR A 104 7.16 44.28 18.69
CA THR A 104 6.53 43.81 19.93
C THR A 104 6.98 42.37 20.13
N GLN A 105 7.79 42.14 21.18
CA GLN A 105 7.99 40.79 21.69
C GLN A 105 6.65 40.34 22.28
N VAL A 106 6.07 39.28 21.73
CA VAL A 106 4.87 38.66 22.28
C VAL A 106 5.34 37.62 23.29
N THR A 107 5.46 38.02 24.55
CA THR A 107 5.72 37.09 25.65
C THR A 107 4.38 36.50 26.10
N LEU A 108 4.17 35.21 25.85
CA LEU A 108 2.94 34.52 26.25
C LEU A 108 3.06 34.07 27.71
N THR A 109 2.11 34.48 28.55
CA THR A 109 2.09 34.08 29.97
C THR A 109 1.65 32.64 30.11
N THR A 110 2.59 31.76 30.48
CA THR A 110 2.30 30.35 30.77
C THR A 110 1.32 30.22 31.94
N THR A 111 0.22 29.51 31.71
CA THR A 111 -0.66 29.01 32.79
C THR A 111 -0.32 27.53 32.96
N PRO A 112 0.17 27.08 34.13
CA PRO A 112 0.61 25.70 34.29
C PRO A 112 -0.57 24.74 34.23
N LEU A 113 -0.45 23.66 33.45
CA LEU A 113 -1.41 22.56 33.47
C LEU A 113 -1.41 21.91 34.86
N SER A 114 -2.58 21.79 35.46
CA SER A 114 -2.76 21.06 36.71
C SER A 114 -2.62 19.57 36.47
N SER A 115 -1.70 18.91 37.17
CA SER A 115 -1.63 17.45 37.25
C SER A 115 -2.87 16.87 37.95
N PRO A 116 -3.26 15.61 37.67
CA PRO A 116 -4.35 14.94 38.39
C PRO A 116 -3.94 14.64 39.84
N GLN A 117 -4.87 14.80 40.79
CA GLN A 117 -4.65 14.36 42.17
C GLN A 117 -4.82 12.83 42.27
N GLU A 118 -3.78 12.12 42.71
CA GLU A 118 -3.95 10.81 43.33
C GLU A 118 -4.44 10.98 44.77
N ASP A 119 -5.49 10.24 45.12
CA ASP A 119 -6.06 10.21 46.47
C ASP A 119 -5.77 8.85 47.11
N LYS A 120 -4.82 8.81 48.07
CA LYS A 120 -4.91 7.95 49.28
C LYS A 120 -3.82 8.15 50.33
N ALA A 121 -4.32 8.42 51.54
CA ALA A 121 -3.95 7.76 52.80
C ALA A 121 -2.50 7.88 53.34
N GLN A 122 -2.37 8.82 54.27
CA GLN A 122 -1.38 8.86 55.36
C GLN A 122 -1.11 7.48 56.00
N LYS A 123 0.17 7.13 56.18
CA LYS A 123 0.62 6.39 57.37
C LYS A 123 2.10 6.62 57.67
N ASP A 124 2.37 7.24 58.80
CA ASP A 124 3.69 7.49 59.34
C ASP A 124 4.28 6.18 59.92
N ILE A 125 5.60 5.90 59.73
CA ILE A 125 6.57 5.47 60.78
C ILE A 125 8.00 5.89 60.34
N ASP A 126 8.82 6.28 61.32
CA ASP A 126 10.21 6.76 61.29
C ASP A 126 11.27 5.96 60.50
N GLY A 127 12.39 6.64 60.16
CA GLY A 127 13.72 6.06 60.46
C GLY A 127 14.82 6.16 59.39
N HIS A 128 15.80 7.05 59.63
CA HIS A 128 17.21 7.02 59.14
C HIS A 128 17.55 6.86 57.63
N GLY A 129 18.28 7.84 57.09
CA GLY A 129 19.45 7.57 56.23
C GLY A 129 20.74 7.84 57.02
N PRO A 130 21.89 8.13 56.38
CA PRO A 130 22.28 7.83 54.99
C PRO A 130 23.70 7.24 54.87
N GLU A 131 24.02 6.56 53.77
CA GLU A 131 25.38 6.23 53.28
C GLU A 131 25.19 5.77 51.81
N GLY A 132 25.87 6.24 50.76
CA GLY A 132 27.05 7.06 50.68
C GLY A 132 28.26 6.23 50.24
N TYR A 133 28.60 6.22 48.95
CA TYR A 133 29.97 6.04 48.44
C TYR A 133 30.02 6.40 46.94
N LYS A 134 30.96 7.28 46.57
CA LYS A 134 31.52 7.37 45.22
C LYS A 134 32.71 6.41 45.15
N ASP A 135 33.09 5.95 43.97
CA ASP A 135 34.51 5.91 43.60
C ASP A 135 34.68 6.03 42.08
N GLU A 136 35.75 6.73 41.70
CA GLU A 136 36.21 6.98 40.33
C GLU A 136 37.47 6.13 40.10
N ALA A 137 37.66 5.53 38.92
CA ALA A 137 38.97 5.08 38.46
C ALA A 137 39.02 4.83 36.94
N GLU A 138 39.74 5.68 36.22
CA GLU A 138 40.37 5.37 34.94
C GLU A 138 41.63 4.51 35.19
N VAL A 139 42.07 3.67 34.23
CA VAL A 139 43.48 3.47 33.83
C VAL A 139 43.50 2.93 32.38
N GLU A 140 44.51 3.36 31.62
CA GLU A 140 44.71 3.15 30.17
C GLU A 140 45.49 1.86 29.80
N ASP A 141 45.69 1.70 28.48
CA ASP A 141 46.93 1.24 27.80
C ASP A 141 47.17 -0.21 27.29
N GLU A 142 47.19 -0.26 25.94
CA GLU A 142 48.30 -0.69 25.05
C GLU A 142 48.50 -2.15 24.55
N LYS A 143 48.45 -2.23 23.19
CA LYS A 143 49.43 -2.83 22.22
C LYS A 143 49.24 -4.25 21.64
N ASP A 144 48.98 -4.23 20.32
CA ASP A 144 49.72 -4.84 19.19
C ASP A 144 50.06 -6.36 19.17
N LEU A 145 49.71 -7.06 18.06
CA LEU A 145 50.61 -7.31 16.91
C LEU A 145 49.98 -8.21 15.80
N ASP A 146 50.09 -7.72 14.55
CA ASP A 146 50.49 -8.40 13.29
C ASP A 146 49.61 -9.41 12.47
N GLU A 147 49.25 -8.90 11.27
CA GLU A 147 49.40 -9.47 9.91
C GLU A 147 48.83 -10.87 9.51
N LYS A 148 47.91 -10.85 8.53
CA LYS A 148 48.18 -11.15 7.09
C LYS A 148 46.94 -10.97 6.21
N GLY A 149 47.06 -10.21 5.11
CA GLY A 149 45.97 -9.98 4.14
C GLY A 149 46.14 -10.69 2.79
N VAL A 150 45.17 -10.52 1.90
CA VAL A 150 45.29 -10.72 0.44
C VAL A 150 44.41 -9.70 -0.31
N ASP A 151 45.08 -8.86 -1.09
CA ASP A 151 44.67 -8.10 -2.30
C ASP A 151 43.19 -7.75 -2.57
N GLU A 152 42.93 -6.45 -2.53
CA GLU A 152 41.84 -5.77 -3.23
C GLU A 152 42.03 -5.78 -4.76
N LYS A 153 40.92 -5.85 -5.49
CA LYS A 153 40.82 -5.29 -6.85
C LYS A 153 39.48 -4.61 -7.04
N ASP A 154 39.50 -3.29 -6.94
CA ASP A 154 38.35 -2.44 -7.22
C ASP A 154 37.93 -2.56 -8.69
N VAL A 155 36.62 -2.62 -8.91
CA VAL A 155 36.00 -2.21 -10.17
C VAL A 155 34.87 -1.26 -9.81
N ASP A 156 35.17 0.03 -9.84
CA ASP A 156 34.17 1.09 -9.92
C ASP A 156 33.37 0.93 -11.23
N GLU A 157 32.10 0.55 -11.14
CA GLU A 157 31.17 0.75 -12.26
C GLU A 157 29.80 1.25 -11.78
N LYS A 158 29.81 2.58 -11.56
CA LYS A 158 28.76 3.59 -11.69
C LYS A 158 27.31 3.13 -11.86
N ASP A 159 26.45 3.78 -11.09
CA ASP A 159 25.01 3.86 -11.30
C ASP A 159 24.67 4.21 -12.77
N MET A 160 23.82 3.40 -13.40
CA MET A 160 23.02 3.81 -14.54
C MET A 160 21.58 4.04 -14.08
N ASP A 161 21.18 5.31 -14.09
CA ASP A 161 19.77 5.70 -14.12
C ASP A 161 19.19 5.33 -15.50
N GLU A 162 18.25 4.38 -15.56
CA GLU A 162 17.43 4.19 -16.76
C GLU A 162 16.33 5.25 -16.81
N LYS A 163 16.72 6.42 -17.34
CA LYS A 163 15.85 7.26 -18.17
C LYS A 163 16.32 7.12 -19.63
N ASP A 164 15.46 7.55 -20.54
CA ASP A 164 15.67 7.65 -21.99
C ASP A 164 15.50 6.34 -22.81
N LEU A 165 14.25 6.04 -23.15
CA LEU A 165 13.90 5.46 -24.46
C LEU A 165 12.62 6.12 -25.01
N ASP A 166 12.79 7.34 -25.53
CA ASP A 166 11.81 7.97 -26.44
C ASP A 166 12.46 8.26 -27.80
N GLU A 167 11.67 8.01 -28.85
CA GLU A 167 11.79 8.52 -30.23
C GLU A 167 13.13 8.46 -31.00
N LYS A 168 13.17 7.59 -32.03
CA LYS A 168 13.42 8.02 -33.42
C LYS A 168 13.13 6.98 -34.51
N GLY A 169 12.06 7.23 -35.26
CA GLY A 169 12.14 7.43 -36.72
C GLY A 169 12.35 6.23 -37.66
N MET A 170 11.24 5.66 -38.12
CA MET A 170 11.02 5.31 -39.54
C MET A 170 9.58 5.75 -39.89
N GLY A 171 9.26 6.36 -41.03
CA GLY A 171 10.06 6.62 -42.23
C GLY A 171 9.18 6.38 -43.46
N GLU A 172 8.46 7.42 -43.91
CA GLU A 172 7.49 7.37 -45.02
C GLU A 172 8.07 6.77 -46.31
N LYS A 173 7.27 5.94 -47.01
CA LYS A 173 7.33 5.77 -48.47
C LYS A 173 5.96 5.40 -49.04
N ASP A 174 5.40 6.32 -49.82
CA ASP A 174 4.23 6.10 -50.67
C ASP A 174 4.59 5.56 -52.07
N VAL A 175 3.53 5.25 -52.84
CA VAL A 175 3.45 5.02 -54.31
C VAL A 175 4.17 3.75 -54.82
N ASP A 176 3.49 2.79 -55.48
CA ASP A 176 2.83 2.99 -56.76
C ASP A 176 1.49 2.25 -56.96
N GLU A 177 0.56 2.94 -57.62
CA GLU A 177 -0.65 2.39 -58.25
C GLU A 177 -0.31 1.40 -59.39
N LYS A 178 -1.21 0.43 -59.61
CA LYS A 178 -1.59 -0.03 -60.95
C LYS A 178 -2.90 -0.79 -60.96
N ASP A 179 -3.90 -0.12 -61.51
CA ASP A 179 -4.96 -0.60 -62.41
C ASP A 179 -5.02 -2.11 -62.69
N LEU A 180 -6.22 -2.68 -62.61
CA LEU A 180 -7.09 -2.91 -63.79
C LEU A 180 -8.40 -3.62 -63.37
N ASP A 181 -9.54 -3.02 -63.74
CA ASP A 181 -10.64 -3.60 -64.55
C ASP A 181 -11.19 -5.03 -64.23
N GLU A 182 -12.49 -5.34 -64.30
CA GLU A 182 -13.76 -4.62 -64.53
C GLU A 182 -14.91 -5.66 -64.39
N VAL A 183 -16.18 -5.25 -64.21
CA VAL A 183 -17.42 -6.07 -64.31
C VAL A 183 -17.61 -7.21 -63.26
N GLY A 184 -18.78 -7.47 -62.66
CA GLY A 184 -20.10 -6.83 -62.71
C GLY A 184 -21.23 -7.86 -62.48
N GLU A 185 -22.35 -7.41 -61.89
CA GLU A 185 -23.64 -8.14 -61.71
C GLU A 185 -23.60 -9.37 -60.74
N GLY A 186 -24.65 -9.71 -60.00
CA GLY A 186 -26.03 -9.20 -59.98
C GLY A 186 -26.81 -9.57 -58.69
N GLU A 187 -28.12 -9.43 -58.73
CA GLU A 187 -29.01 -9.24 -57.57
C GLU A 187 -29.60 -10.50 -56.91
N ASN A 188 -30.07 -10.31 -55.65
CA ASN A 188 -31.28 -10.87 -55.01
C ASN A 188 -31.50 -12.40 -54.86
N GLY A 189 -32.01 -12.79 -53.68
CA GLY A 189 -32.69 -14.08 -53.46
C GLY A 189 -32.94 -14.43 -51.99
N ASP A 190 -34.11 -14.11 -51.45
CA ASP A 190 -34.59 -14.59 -50.14
C ASP A 190 -34.77 -16.13 -50.13
N ARG A 191 -34.62 -16.78 -48.96
CA ARG A 191 -35.69 -17.57 -48.31
C ARG A 191 -35.31 -18.11 -46.91
N GLU A 192 -36.32 -18.22 -46.05
CA GLU A 192 -36.31 -18.90 -44.73
C GLU A 192 -36.34 -20.44 -44.82
N GLU A 193 -36.42 -21.08 -43.63
CA GLU A 193 -36.53 -22.51 -43.28
C GLU A 193 -35.17 -23.10 -42.82
N GLY A 194 -35.01 -23.73 -41.65
CA GLY A 194 -35.98 -24.14 -40.63
C GLY A 194 -35.68 -25.57 -40.18
N GLU A 195 -34.77 -25.76 -39.21
CA GLU A 195 -34.34 -27.09 -38.76
C GLU A 195 -34.86 -27.43 -37.36
N GLU A 196 -35.73 -28.44 -37.29
CA GLU A 196 -35.93 -29.29 -36.11
C GLU A 196 -35.09 -30.57 -36.29
N GLY A 197 -34.37 -30.99 -35.26
CA GLY A 197 -33.54 -32.20 -35.27
C GLY A 197 -33.60 -32.93 -33.92
N GLU A 198 -34.21 -34.12 -33.92
CA GLU A 198 -34.53 -34.89 -32.71
C GLU A 198 -33.31 -35.52 -32.01
N GLU A 199 -33.48 -35.78 -30.72
CA GLU A 199 -32.57 -36.53 -29.84
C GLU A 199 -32.33 -37.97 -30.30
N LYS A 200 -31.14 -38.53 -30.02
CA LYS A 200 -30.99 -39.97 -29.73
C LYS A 200 -29.99 -40.26 -28.62
N GLU A 201 -30.41 -41.14 -27.73
CA GLU A 201 -29.67 -41.68 -26.59
C GLU A 201 -28.46 -42.52 -27.01
N GLY A 202 -27.43 -42.55 -26.16
CA GLY A 202 -26.28 -43.44 -26.26
C GLY A 202 -26.10 -44.22 -24.94
N ASP A 203 -26.03 -45.55 -25.04
CA ASP A 203 -26.04 -46.50 -23.93
C ASP A 203 -24.60 -46.85 -23.42
N TRP A 204 -24.52 -47.37 -22.20
CA TRP A 204 -23.32 -47.59 -21.35
C TRP A 204 -22.23 -48.53 -21.89
N VAL A 205 -20.97 -48.33 -21.44
CA VAL A 205 -20.05 -49.40 -20.96
C VAL A 205 -19.05 -48.87 -19.91
N ASP A 206 -18.99 -49.49 -18.73
CA ASP A 206 -17.89 -49.38 -17.73
C ASP A 206 -16.80 -50.44 -17.95
N VAL A 207 -15.52 -50.16 -17.63
CA VAL A 207 -14.45 -51.18 -17.53
C VAL A 207 -13.35 -50.85 -16.49
N ASP A 208 -13.00 -51.84 -15.67
CA ASP A 208 -11.94 -51.91 -14.64
C ASP A 208 -10.54 -52.30 -15.22
N GLU A 209 -9.36 -52.25 -14.56
CA GLU A 209 -8.96 -51.88 -13.18
C GLU A 209 -7.45 -51.51 -13.12
N GLN A 210 -6.98 -51.04 -11.95
CA GLN A 210 -5.62 -51.23 -11.35
C GLN A 210 -4.32 -50.65 -11.97
N ASP A 211 -3.81 -49.62 -11.28
CA ASP A 211 -2.57 -49.63 -10.44
C ASP A 211 -1.15 -49.70 -11.07
N ALA A 212 -0.37 -48.61 -10.87
CA ALA A 212 1.04 -48.63 -10.39
C ALA A 212 1.69 -47.22 -10.38
N GLY A 213 2.49 -46.91 -9.33
CA GLY A 213 3.63 -45.97 -9.46
C GLY A 213 3.71 -44.79 -8.49
N SER A 214 4.49 -44.94 -7.41
CA SER A 214 4.81 -43.88 -6.45
C SER A 214 5.79 -42.84 -6.99
N VAL A 215 5.45 -41.55 -6.92
CA VAL A 215 6.43 -40.43 -6.97
C VAL A 215 6.01 -39.33 -5.98
N SER A 216 6.97 -38.71 -5.29
CA SER A 216 6.74 -37.73 -4.23
C SER A 216 6.17 -36.39 -4.75
N PRO A 217 5.26 -35.73 -4.02
CA PRO A 217 4.77 -34.41 -4.39
C PRO A 217 5.74 -33.30 -3.95
N THR A 218 6.38 -32.64 -4.91
CA THR A 218 6.87 -31.27 -4.71
C THR A 218 5.70 -30.32 -4.87
N THR A 219 5.28 -29.66 -3.80
CA THR A 219 4.12 -28.76 -3.78
C THR A 219 4.42 -27.49 -4.58
N SER A 220 3.95 -27.44 -5.83
CA SER A 220 3.76 -26.19 -6.56
C SER A 220 2.43 -25.58 -6.15
N THR A 221 2.45 -24.53 -5.33
CA THR A 221 1.27 -23.76 -4.94
C THR A 221 1.15 -22.48 -5.77
N ALA A 222 0.98 -22.65 -7.07
CA ALA A 222 0.69 -21.59 -8.03
C ALA A 222 -0.42 -22.07 -8.98
N ALA A 223 -1.68 -21.91 -8.55
CA ALA A 223 -2.95 -22.03 -9.31
C ALA A 223 -4.14 -22.28 -8.34
N THR A 224 -4.40 -21.37 -7.38
CA THR A 224 -5.60 -21.41 -6.51
C THR A 224 -6.27 -20.05 -6.32
N ALA A 225 -5.89 -19.04 -7.12
CA ALA A 225 -6.43 -17.68 -7.04
C ALA A 225 -7.69 -17.44 -7.92
N ALA A 226 -8.05 -18.38 -8.80
CA ALA A 226 -9.25 -18.32 -9.62
C ALA A 226 -9.96 -19.69 -9.61
N THR A 227 -11.29 -19.67 -9.41
CA THR A 227 -12.21 -20.83 -9.40
C THR A 227 -12.13 -21.81 -8.20
N SER A 228 -12.68 -21.40 -7.06
CA SER A 228 -13.67 -22.25 -6.37
C SER A 228 -14.60 -21.40 -5.48
N THR A 229 -15.92 -21.54 -5.67
CA THR A 229 -16.93 -20.96 -4.78
C THR A 229 -17.93 -22.05 -4.40
N SER A 230 -17.95 -22.41 -3.13
CA SER A 230 -19.12 -23.02 -2.48
C SER A 230 -19.17 -22.56 -1.02
N ASP A 231 -20.33 -22.04 -0.64
CA ASP A 231 -20.81 -21.67 0.69
C ASP A 231 -20.36 -20.32 1.33
N GLU A 232 -21.35 -19.41 1.33
CA GLU A 232 -21.69 -18.36 2.30
C GLU A 232 -20.59 -17.77 3.22
N SER A 233 -19.95 -16.70 2.74
CA SER A 233 -19.93 -15.44 3.50
C SER A 233 -19.61 -14.24 2.59
N SER A 234 -20.22 -13.09 2.89
CA SER A 234 -20.03 -11.87 2.10
C SER A 234 -18.62 -11.32 2.29
N SER A 235 -17.76 -11.47 1.28
CA SER A 235 -16.50 -10.75 1.16
C SER A 235 -16.60 -9.78 -0.01
N ALA A 236 -16.70 -8.49 0.30
CA ALA A 236 -16.87 -7.45 -0.71
C ALA A 236 -15.59 -7.26 -1.52
N PHE A 237 -15.70 -7.33 -2.84
CA PHE A 237 -14.69 -6.82 -3.75
C PHE A 237 -14.63 -5.30 -3.55
N GLN A 238 -13.67 -4.81 -2.75
CA GLN A 238 -13.50 -3.37 -2.57
C GLN A 238 -12.91 -2.78 -3.84
N PRO A 239 -13.51 -1.72 -4.42
CA PRO A 239 -12.95 -1.09 -5.60
C PRO A 239 -11.57 -0.52 -5.24
N ILE A 240 -10.58 -0.82 -6.08
CA ILE A 240 -9.25 -0.23 -5.93
C ILE A 240 -9.40 1.27 -6.16
N HIS A 241 -9.31 2.05 -5.08
CA HIS A 241 -9.35 3.50 -5.18
C HIS A 241 -8.20 3.96 -6.08
N GLY A 242 -8.54 4.41 -7.29
CA GLY A 242 -7.60 5.09 -8.18
C GLY A 242 -6.87 6.17 -7.40
N ASN A 243 -5.53 6.06 -7.36
CA ASN A 243 -4.69 6.67 -6.34
C ASN A 243 -4.53 8.19 -6.56
N MET A 244 -5.60 8.96 -6.33
CA MET A 244 -5.54 10.41 -6.21
C MET A 244 -4.96 10.78 -4.85
N THR A 245 -3.89 11.56 -4.88
CA THR A 245 -3.31 12.20 -3.69
C THR A 245 -4.37 13.01 -2.95
N THR A 246 -4.76 12.56 -1.77
CA THR A 246 -5.81 13.16 -0.95
C THR A 246 -5.35 14.46 -0.29
N SER A 247 -5.34 15.54 -1.07
CA SER A 247 -5.35 16.90 -0.51
C SER A 247 -6.54 17.02 0.43
N THR A 248 -6.29 16.97 1.73
CA THR A 248 -7.32 16.88 2.78
C THR A 248 -7.89 18.27 3.12
N SER A 249 -8.07 19.10 2.10
CA SER A 249 -8.79 20.37 2.20
C SER A 249 -10.21 20.17 1.66
N ALA A 250 -11.21 20.56 2.46
CA ALA A 250 -12.56 20.63 1.93
C ALA A 250 -12.58 21.67 0.79
N PRO A 251 -13.18 21.37 -0.37
CA PRO A 251 -13.30 22.36 -1.44
C PRO A 251 -14.12 23.54 -0.90
N PRO A 252 -13.78 24.78 -1.29
CA PRO A 252 -14.47 25.95 -0.78
C PRO A 252 -15.97 25.86 -1.08
N GLU A 253 -16.83 26.38 -0.18
CA GLU A 253 -18.30 26.29 -0.32
C GLU A 253 -18.81 26.80 -1.68
N SER A 254 -18.09 27.75 -2.28
CA SER A 254 -18.34 28.25 -3.63
C SER A 254 -18.25 27.18 -4.72
N PHE A 255 -17.30 26.23 -4.61
CA PHE A 255 -17.13 25.11 -5.55
C PHE A 255 -18.35 24.18 -5.51
N ILE A 256 -18.75 23.76 -4.30
CA ILE A 256 -19.92 22.89 -4.10
C ILE A 256 -21.17 23.58 -4.67
N ALA A 257 -21.39 24.85 -4.33
CA ALA A 257 -22.51 25.63 -4.86
C ALA A 257 -22.50 25.76 -6.40
N SER A 258 -21.33 25.88 -7.04
CA SER A 258 -21.23 25.81 -8.51
C SER A 258 -21.56 24.42 -9.06
N THR A 259 -21.01 23.34 -8.48
CA THR A 259 -21.26 21.96 -8.94
C THR A 259 -22.75 21.61 -8.88
N PHE A 260 -23.44 21.94 -7.78
CA PHE A 260 -24.89 21.76 -7.68
C PHE A 260 -25.65 22.51 -8.79
N ARG A 261 -25.33 23.79 -9.00
CA ARG A 261 -25.96 24.62 -10.04
C ARG A 261 -25.71 24.08 -11.45
N GLU A 262 -24.49 23.66 -11.76
CA GLU A 262 -24.11 23.13 -13.06
C GLU A 262 -24.72 21.75 -13.32
N ALA A 263 -24.78 20.88 -12.30
CA ALA A 263 -25.47 19.60 -12.38
C ALA A 263 -26.98 19.76 -12.64
N HIS A 264 -27.62 20.74 -11.98
CA HIS A 264 -29.02 21.11 -12.22
C HIS A 264 -29.25 21.74 -13.60
N ASN A 265 -28.27 22.46 -14.14
CA ASN A 265 -28.31 22.99 -15.51
C ASN A 265 -28.07 21.93 -16.59
N GLY A 266 -27.71 20.70 -16.21
CA GLY A 266 -27.58 19.56 -17.11
C GLY A 266 -26.14 19.10 -17.38
N ASP A 267 -25.12 19.76 -16.85
CA ASP A 267 -23.73 19.43 -17.17
C ASP A 267 -23.36 18.02 -16.67
N ALA A 268 -22.86 17.17 -17.58
CA ALA A 268 -22.58 15.76 -17.29
C ALA A 268 -21.43 15.59 -16.29
N SER A 269 -20.39 16.43 -16.36
CA SER A 269 -19.23 16.34 -15.46
C SER A 269 -19.61 16.81 -14.04
N ALA A 270 -20.40 17.87 -13.93
CA ALA A 270 -20.95 18.32 -12.66
C ALA A 270 -21.91 17.30 -12.05
N GLN A 271 -22.73 16.62 -12.86
CA GLN A 271 -23.57 15.50 -12.41
C GLN A 271 -22.74 14.32 -11.90
N TYR A 272 -21.69 13.91 -12.61
CA TYR A 272 -20.75 12.88 -12.16
C TYR A 272 -20.04 13.26 -10.84
N CYS A 273 -19.53 14.49 -10.74
CA CYS A 273 -18.93 15.01 -9.51
C CYS A 273 -19.91 15.01 -8.33
N LEU A 274 -21.15 15.48 -8.54
CA LEU A 274 -22.18 15.48 -7.51
C LEU A 274 -22.59 14.07 -7.09
N ALA A 275 -22.65 13.12 -8.02
CA ALA A 275 -22.88 11.71 -7.72
C ALA A 275 -21.77 11.11 -6.84
N LYS A 276 -20.49 11.45 -7.11
CA LYS A 276 -19.36 11.07 -6.24
C LYS A 276 -19.47 11.65 -4.84
N MET A 277 -20.00 12.87 -4.68
CA MET A 277 -20.23 13.47 -3.35
C MET A 277 -21.28 12.67 -2.56
N TYR A 278 -22.44 12.39 -3.17
CA TYR A 278 -23.49 11.56 -2.55
C TYR A 278 -23.03 10.12 -2.28
N TRP A 279 -22.19 9.53 -3.15
CA TRP A 279 -21.65 8.17 -2.92
C TRP A 279 -20.68 8.10 -1.74
N SER A 280 -19.85 9.13 -1.58
CA SER A 280 -18.78 9.14 -0.57
C SER A 280 -19.16 9.78 0.77
N GLY A 281 -20.25 10.55 0.82
CA GLY A 281 -20.64 11.33 2.00
C GLY A 281 -19.65 12.44 2.35
N GLN A 282 -18.91 12.96 1.35
CA GLN A 282 -17.84 13.93 1.55
C GLN A 282 -18.33 15.38 1.36
N PHE A 283 -17.51 16.33 1.82
CA PHE A 283 -17.71 17.77 1.60
C PHE A 283 -19.03 18.34 2.13
N GLY A 284 -19.55 17.77 3.23
CA GLY A 284 -20.79 18.21 3.85
C GLY A 284 -22.07 17.73 3.15
N VAL A 285 -21.94 16.88 2.13
CA VAL A 285 -23.06 16.15 1.52
C VAL A 285 -23.24 14.84 2.29
N GLU A 286 -24.45 14.57 2.77
CA GLU A 286 -24.77 13.28 3.42
C GLU A 286 -24.74 12.14 2.39
N LYS A 287 -24.29 10.95 2.81
CA LYS A 287 -24.21 9.80 1.91
C LYS A 287 -25.62 9.35 1.49
N ASP A 288 -25.90 9.31 0.19
CA ASP A 288 -27.15 8.83 -0.39
C ASP A 288 -26.88 8.05 -1.70
N ASP A 289 -26.95 6.71 -1.62
CA ASP A 289 -26.70 5.83 -2.76
C ASP A 289 -27.79 5.97 -3.86
N THR A 290 -29.00 6.41 -3.52
CA THR A 290 -30.11 6.59 -4.49
C THR A 290 -29.92 7.86 -5.30
N LEU A 291 -29.50 8.97 -4.67
CA LEU A 291 -29.14 10.21 -5.35
C LEU A 291 -27.83 10.05 -6.13
N ALA A 292 -26.85 9.32 -5.60
CA ALA A 292 -25.65 8.96 -6.35
C ALA A 292 -26.00 8.23 -7.66
N LEU A 293 -26.83 7.18 -7.59
CA LEU A 293 -27.27 6.42 -8.76
C LEU A 293 -28.03 7.31 -9.77
N ASP A 294 -28.94 8.17 -9.34
CA ASP A 294 -29.67 9.08 -10.23
C ASP A 294 -28.73 10.06 -10.94
N TYR A 295 -27.85 10.75 -10.22
CA TYR A 295 -26.91 11.70 -10.82
C TYR A 295 -25.87 11.01 -11.73
N TYR A 296 -25.33 9.84 -11.36
CA TYR A 296 -24.50 9.05 -12.26
C TYR A 296 -25.28 8.63 -13.51
N THR A 297 -26.54 8.19 -13.37
CA THR A 297 -27.38 7.78 -14.50
C THR A 297 -27.66 8.94 -15.45
N ARG A 298 -27.82 10.17 -14.95
CA ARG A 298 -27.99 11.37 -15.77
C ARG A 298 -26.72 11.69 -16.57
N ALA A 299 -25.55 11.62 -15.94
CA ALA A 299 -24.26 11.80 -16.63
C ALA A 299 -23.97 10.68 -17.65
N ALA A 300 -24.25 9.43 -17.27
CA ALA A 300 -24.04 8.25 -18.11
C ALA A 300 -24.89 8.26 -19.39
N LYS A 301 -26.14 8.73 -19.29
CA LYS A 301 -27.04 8.96 -20.44
C LYS A 301 -26.56 10.05 -21.40
N GLN A 302 -25.64 10.92 -20.98
CA GLN A 302 -24.99 11.92 -21.82
C GLN A 302 -23.67 11.43 -22.44
N GLY A 303 -23.28 10.16 -22.19
CA GLY A 303 -22.05 9.58 -22.71
C GLY A 303 -20.83 9.71 -21.78
N HIS A 304 -20.99 10.12 -20.52
CA HIS A 304 -19.88 10.20 -19.58
C HIS A 304 -19.43 8.79 -19.16
N VAL A 305 -18.26 8.37 -19.65
CA VAL A 305 -17.75 6.99 -19.59
C VAL A 305 -17.58 6.48 -18.15
N GLU A 306 -16.96 7.27 -17.28
CA GLU A 306 -16.78 6.95 -15.86
C GLU A 306 -18.12 6.89 -15.12
N ALA A 307 -19.11 7.71 -15.51
CA ALA A 307 -20.44 7.61 -14.95
C ALA A 307 -21.14 6.32 -15.40
N GLN A 308 -21.00 5.92 -16.67
CA GLN A 308 -21.51 4.62 -17.16
C GLN A 308 -20.90 3.46 -16.37
N PHE A 309 -19.58 3.48 -16.13
CA PHE A 309 -18.91 2.47 -15.29
C PHE A 309 -19.49 2.43 -13.87
N ASN A 310 -19.63 3.59 -13.21
CA ASN A 310 -20.17 3.67 -11.86
C ASN A 310 -21.65 3.22 -11.79
N VAL A 311 -22.49 3.56 -12.77
CA VAL A 311 -23.87 3.01 -12.84
C VAL A 311 -23.83 1.49 -12.95
N GLY A 312 -22.94 0.94 -13.78
CA GLY A 312 -22.73 -0.50 -13.92
C GLY A 312 -22.42 -1.18 -12.58
N LEU A 313 -21.46 -0.65 -11.82
CA LEU A 313 -21.12 -1.16 -10.49
C LEU A 313 -22.29 -1.05 -9.49
N LEU A 314 -23.02 0.08 -9.48
CA LEU A 314 -24.15 0.29 -8.56
C LEU A 314 -25.28 -0.72 -8.79
N TYR A 315 -25.61 -1.02 -10.05
CA TYR A 315 -26.57 -2.09 -10.39
C TYR A 315 -26.01 -3.49 -10.05
N GLY A 316 -24.72 -3.74 -10.25
CA GLY A 316 -24.09 -5.04 -9.92
C GLY A 316 -24.00 -5.32 -8.42
N HIS A 317 -23.99 -4.28 -7.58
CA HIS A 317 -23.95 -4.41 -6.11
C HIS A 317 -25.30 -4.16 -5.41
N GLY A 318 -26.33 -3.71 -6.12
CA GLY A 318 -27.60 -3.32 -5.51
C GLY A 318 -27.48 -2.09 -4.60
N CYS A 319 -26.66 -1.12 -5.00
CA CYS A 319 -26.44 0.12 -4.27
C CYS A 319 -27.34 1.23 -4.82
N GLY A 320 -28.27 1.73 -4.01
CA GLY A 320 -29.28 2.71 -4.43
C GLY A 320 -30.43 2.12 -5.28
N THR A 321 -30.40 0.82 -5.56
CA THR A 321 -31.38 0.05 -6.36
C THR A 321 -31.33 -1.42 -5.95
N SER A 322 -32.28 -2.24 -6.38
CA SER A 322 -32.10 -3.70 -6.36
C SER A 322 -30.97 -4.12 -7.34
N GLN A 323 -30.23 -5.17 -7.01
CA GLN A 323 -29.20 -5.73 -7.88
C GLN A 323 -29.82 -6.21 -9.22
N ASP A 324 -29.18 -5.86 -10.33
CA ASP A 324 -29.55 -6.29 -11.67
C ASP A 324 -28.29 -6.45 -12.55
N ASP A 325 -27.80 -7.68 -12.67
CA ASP A 325 -26.59 -8.00 -13.43
C ASP A 325 -26.76 -7.73 -14.94
N ALA A 326 -27.98 -7.81 -15.48
CA ALA A 326 -28.21 -7.53 -16.90
C ALA A 326 -28.08 -6.02 -17.17
N VAL A 327 -28.69 -5.18 -16.33
CA VAL A 327 -28.53 -3.71 -16.41
C VAL A 327 -27.08 -3.31 -16.12
N ALA A 328 -26.44 -3.91 -15.12
CA ALA A 328 -25.03 -3.70 -14.82
C ALA A 328 -24.16 -3.94 -16.06
N MET A 329 -24.33 -5.08 -16.73
CA MET A 329 -23.59 -5.44 -17.94
C MET A 329 -23.81 -4.44 -19.09
N THR A 330 -25.04 -3.94 -19.29
CA THR A 330 -25.28 -2.94 -20.36
C THR A 330 -24.49 -1.64 -20.14
N TRP A 331 -24.40 -1.15 -18.91
CA TRP A 331 -23.65 0.06 -18.58
C TRP A 331 -22.14 -0.16 -18.55
N LEU A 332 -21.68 -1.30 -18.03
CA LEU A 332 -20.27 -1.69 -18.09
C LEU A 332 -19.79 -1.86 -19.54
N ARG A 333 -20.62 -2.44 -20.41
CA ARG A 333 -20.34 -2.56 -21.85
C ARG A 333 -20.23 -1.18 -22.51
N ALA A 334 -21.16 -0.27 -22.24
CA ALA A 334 -21.09 1.09 -22.77
C ALA A 334 -19.80 1.82 -22.35
N ALA A 335 -19.40 1.69 -21.07
CA ALA A 335 -18.15 2.26 -20.58
C ALA A 335 -16.90 1.60 -21.21
N ALA A 336 -16.93 0.27 -21.40
CA ALA A 336 -15.86 -0.49 -22.03
C ALA A 336 -15.69 -0.12 -23.52
N ASP A 337 -16.79 0.03 -24.26
CA ASP A 337 -16.81 0.51 -25.64
C ASP A 337 -16.35 1.98 -25.73
N GLY A 338 -16.56 2.76 -24.66
CA GLY A 338 -16.03 4.10 -24.46
C GLY A 338 -14.55 4.17 -24.02
N GLY A 339 -13.84 3.04 -23.93
CA GLY A 339 -12.41 2.97 -23.59
C GLY A 339 -12.08 2.78 -22.11
N HIS A 340 -13.06 2.57 -21.22
CA HIS A 340 -12.80 2.39 -19.78
C HIS A 340 -12.15 1.03 -19.49
N ALA A 341 -10.83 1.01 -19.30
CA ALA A 341 -10.06 -0.22 -19.16
C ALA A 341 -10.55 -1.14 -18.03
N GLU A 342 -10.92 -0.60 -16.86
CA GLU A 342 -11.50 -1.39 -15.77
C GLU A 342 -12.89 -1.93 -16.11
N ALA A 343 -13.68 -1.22 -16.92
CA ALA A 343 -14.99 -1.73 -17.37
C ALA A 343 -14.82 -2.89 -18.34
N MET A 344 -13.79 -2.85 -19.21
CA MET A 344 -13.40 -4.00 -20.05
C MET A 344 -13.07 -5.23 -19.18
N PHE A 345 -12.41 -5.05 -18.04
CA PHE A 345 -12.12 -6.15 -17.12
C PHE A 345 -13.41 -6.73 -16.51
N CYS A 346 -14.30 -5.87 -15.99
CA CYS A 346 -15.58 -6.32 -15.46
C CYS A 346 -16.43 -7.03 -16.52
N VAL A 347 -16.50 -6.50 -17.73
CA VAL A 347 -17.17 -7.12 -18.89
C VAL A 347 -16.63 -8.53 -19.17
N GLY A 348 -15.30 -8.72 -19.12
CA GLY A 348 -14.69 -10.05 -19.26
C GLY A 348 -15.12 -11.01 -18.14
N THR A 349 -15.18 -10.53 -16.90
CA THR A 349 -15.62 -11.29 -15.74
C THR A 349 -17.10 -11.67 -15.79
N PHE A 350 -17.96 -10.85 -16.38
CA PHE A 350 -19.38 -11.16 -16.60
C PHE A 350 -19.53 -12.33 -17.60
N PHE A 351 -18.80 -12.30 -18.72
CA PHE A 351 -18.75 -13.44 -19.65
C PHE A 351 -18.16 -14.71 -19.04
N HIS A 352 -17.12 -14.61 -18.20
CA HIS A 352 -16.55 -15.76 -17.50
C HIS A 352 -17.49 -16.40 -16.46
N SER A 353 -18.39 -15.61 -15.86
CA SER A 353 -19.27 -16.06 -14.76
C SER A 353 -20.71 -16.36 -15.18
N GLY A 354 -21.11 -16.06 -16.41
CA GLY A 354 -22.49 -16.24 -16.88
C GLY A 354 -23.51 -15.33 -16.17
N LYS A 355 -23.04 -14.23 -15.54
CA LYS A 355 -23.90 -13.26 -14.84
C LYS A 355 -24.33 -12.15 -15.80
N GLY A 356 -25.62 -11.86 -15.87
CA GLY A 356 -26.20 -10.85 -16.77
C GLY A 356 -26.13 -11.17 -18.27
N VAL A 357 -25.24 -12.06 -18.69
CA VAL A 357 -25.05 -12.59 -20.06
C VAL A 357 -24.76 -14.10 -20.00
N PRO A 358 -24.99 -14.86 -21.09
CA PRO A 358 -24.54 -16.26 -21.17
C PRO A 358 -23.03 -16.40 -20.94
N GLU A 359 -22.62 -17.53 -20.35
CA GLU A 359 -21.21 -17.83 -20.13
C GLU A 359 -20.47 -18.05 -21.46
N ASP A 360 -19.37 -17.32 -21.66
CA ASP A 360 -18.52 -17.42 -22.84
C ASP A 360 -17.07 -17.02 -22.46
N ARG A 361 -16.29 -18.01 -22.01
CA ARG A 361 -14.91 -17.78 -21.54
C ARG A 361 -13.98 -17.21 -22.62
N PRO A 362 -13.96 -17.73 -23.87
CA PRO A 362 -13.15 -17.13 -24.94
C PRO A 362 -13.45 -15.65 -25.18
N HIS A 363 -14.73 -15.23 -25.17
CA HIS A 363 -15.06 -13.81 -25.23
C HIS A 363 -14.65 -13.06 -23.96
N GLY A 364 -14.83 -13.66 -22.77
CA GLY A 364 -14.38 -13.11 -21.49
C GLY A 364 -12.89 -12.76 -21.49
N MET A 365 -12.04 -13.72 -21.86
CA MET A 365 -10.60 -13.57 -21.98
C MET A 365 -10.21 -12.51 -23.02
N SER A 366 -10.94 -12.39 -24.14
CA SER A 366 -10.70 -11.31 -25.12
C SER A 366 -10.94 -9.90 -24.54
N TRP A 367 -11.84 -9.75 -23.56
CA TRP A 367 -12.09 -8.49 -22.86
C TRP A 367 -11.09 -8.21 -21.74
N HIS A 368 -10.61 -9.26 -21.05
CA HIS A 368 -9.48 -9.15 -20.13
C HIS A 368 -8.19 -8.73 -20.85
N LEU A 369 -7.90 -9.28 -22.04
CA LEU A 369 -6.75 -8.86 -22.84
C LEU A 369 -6.86 -7.40 -23.28
N LYS A 370 -8.01 -6.97 -23.82
CA LYS A 370 -8.26 -5.55 -24.15
C LYS A 370 -8.07 -4.63 -22.96
N SER A 371 -8.51 -5.04 -21.77
CA SER A 371 -8.31 -4.28 -20.54
C SER A 371 -6.82 -4.12 -20.18
N ALA A 372 -6.03 -5.18 -20.32
CA ALA A 372 -4.59 -5.16 -20.09
C ALA A 372 -3.85 -4.28 -21.12
N GLU A 373 -4.23 -4.36 -22.40
CA GLU A 373 -3.75 -3.51 -23.49
C GLU A 373 -4.09 -2.03 -23.27
N ASN A 374 -5.27 -1.72 -22.70
CA ASN A 374 -5.67 -0.38 -22.30
C ASN A 374 -5.10 0.05 -20.93
N GLY A 375 -4.11 -0.69 -20.41
CA GLY A 375 -3.31 -0.26 -19.27
C GLY A 375 -3.84 -0.62 -17.89
N PHE A 376 -4.94 -1.37 -17.74
CA PHE A 376 -5.46 -1.66 -16.39
C PHE A 376 -4.55 -2.66 -15.65
N PRO A 377 -3.91 -2.30 -14.52
CA PRO A 377 -2.84 -3.11 -13.94
C PRO A 377 -3.32 -4.46 -13.38
N VAL A 378 -4.57 -4.57 -12.92
CA VAL A 378 -5.13 -5.86 -12.47
C VAL A 378 -5.30 -6.80 -13.66
N ALA A 379 -5.77 -6.31 -14.81
CA ALA A 379 -5.87 -7.11 -16.03
C ALA A 379 -4.49 -7.49 -16.57
N GLN A 380 -3.51 -6.58 -16.53
CA GLN A 380 -2.12 -6.90 -16.89
C GLN A 380 -1.55 -8.02 -16.01
N TYR A 381 -1.76 -7.96 -14.69
CA TYR A 381 -1.35 -9.04 -13.80
C TYR A 381 -2.09 -10.36 -14.11
N TYR A 382 -3.41 -10.32 -14.32
CA TYR A 382 -4.22 -11.48 -14.69
C TYR A 382 -3.71 -12.16 -15.97
N ILE A 383 -3.55 -11.40 -17.05
CA ILE A 383 -3.01 -11.90 -18.32
C ILE A 383 -1.60 -12.47 -18.13
N GLY A 384 -0.77 -11.85 -17.29
CA GLY A 384 0.53 -12.39 -16.89
C GLY A 384 0.44 -13.77 -16.24
N CYS A 385 -0.46 -13.95 -15.26
CA CYS A 385 -0.72 -15.25 -14.64
C CYS A 385 -1.26 -16.29 -15.64
N MET A 386 -2.15 -15.91 -16.55
CA MET A 386 -2.68 -16.82 -17.60
C MET A 386 -1.57 -17.32 -18.54
N TYR A 387 -0.62 -16.45 -18.93
CA TYR A 387 0.58 -16.86 -19.69
C TYR A 387 1.52 -17.76 -18.87
N GLU A 388 1.61 -17.61 -17.55
CA GLU A 388 2.43 -18.49 -16.72
C GLU A 388 1.82 -19.88 -16.53
N GLY A 389 0.49 -19.97 -16.38
CA GLY A 389 -0.24 -21.25 -16.29
C GLY A 389 -0.39 -21.97 -17.64
N GLY A 390 -0.52 -21.23 -18.74
CA GLY A 390 -0.92 -21.77 -20.04
C GLY A 390 -2.43 -22.08 -20.09
N GLU A 391 -3.24 -21.14 -19.57
CA GLU A 391 -4.67 -21.29 -19.36
C GLU A 391 -5.51 -20.48 -20.37
N GLU A 392 -6.82 -20.72 -20.41
CA GLU A 392 -7.82 -19.98 -21.21
C GLU A 392 -7.51 -19.84 -22.72
N GLY A 393 -6.73 -20.78 -23.27
CA GLY A 393 -6.32 -20.80 -24.68
C GLY A 393 -4.99 -20.09 -24.97
N LEU A 394 -4.32 -19.52 -23.97
CA LEU A 394 -2.94 -19.09 -24.07
C LEU A 394 -1.99 -20.29 -23.90
N ALA A 395 -0.94 -20.32 -24.72
CA ALA A 395 0.18 -21.23 -24.48
C ALA A 395 1.05 -20.70 -23.34
N GLN A 396 1.62 -21.61 -22.53
CA GLN A 396 2.53 -21.23 -21.46
C GLN A 396 3.77 -20.51 -22.01
N ASP A 397 3.96 -19.24 -21.61
CA ASP A 397 5.14 -18.43 -21.92
C ASP A 397 5.47 -17.53 -20.72
N VAL A 398 6.45 -17.97 -19.92
CA VAL A 398 6.87 -17.21 -18.73
C VAL A 398 7.64 -15.92 -19.11
N THR A 399 8.14 -15.81 -20.34
CA THR A 399 8.76 -14.57 -20.83
C THR A 399 7.67 -13.52 -21.02
N GLU A 400 6.59 -13.88 -21.70
CA GLU A 400 5.44 -12.98 -21.90
C GLU A 400 4.73 -12.66 -20.59
N ALA A 401 4.53 -13.67 -19.73
CA ALA A 401 4.02 -13.48 -18.36
C ALA A 401 4.81 -12.40 -17.61
N SER A 402 6.14 -12.49 -17.64
CA SER A 402 7.01 -11.54 -16.93
C SER A 402 6.91 -10.10 -17.44
N LYS A 403 6.60 -9.89 -18.73
CA LYS A 403 6.36 -8.55 -19.30
C LYS A 403 5.07 -7.95 -18.75
N TRP A 404 3.97 -8.71 -18.81
CA TRP A 404 2.66 -8.28 -18.32
C TRP A 404 2.67 -8.01 -16.81
N ILE A 405 3.30 -8.89 -16.02
CA ILE A 405 3.53 -8.67 -14.59
C ILE A 405 4.41 -7.43 -14.35
N GLN A 406 5.44 -7.20 -15.17
CA GLN A 406 6.27 -6.00 -15.05
C GLN A 406 5.51 -4.70 -15.39
N LEU A 407 4.60 -4.70 -16.37
CA LEU A 407 3.73 -3.55 -16.64
C LEU A 407 2.84 -3.22 -15.42
N ALA A 408 2.17 -4.22 -14.84
CA ALA A 408 1.35 -4.03 -13.64
C ALA A 408 2.17 -3.55 -12.43
N ALA A 409 3.37 -4.13 -12.21
CA ALA A 409 4.25 -3.78 -11.10
C ALA A 409 4.78 -2.34 -11.20
N ASN A 410 5.09 -1.89 -12.43
CA ASN A 410 5.52 -0.51 -12.72
C ASN A 410 4.42 0.51 -12.37
N GLN A 411 3.15 0.16 -12.54
CA GLN A 411 1.99 1.00 -12.19
C GLN A 411 1.67 1.04 -10.69
N GLY A 412 2.34 0.23 -9.86
CA GLY A 412 2.15 0.24 -8.42
C GLY A 412 1.46 -1.00 -7.84
N TYR A 413 0.90 -1.89 -8.65
CA TYR A 413 0.07 -3.00 -8.17
C TYR A 413 0.88 -3.99 -7.31
N ALA A 414 0.49 -4.15 -6.04
CA ALA A 414 1.33 -4.76 -5.00
C ALA A 414 1.62 -6.24 -5.25
N GLU A 415 0.63 -7.01 -5.71
CA GLU A 415 0.72 -8.42 -6.05
C GLU A 415 1.65 -8.64 -7.25
N ALA A 416 1.58 -7.76 -8.26
CA ALA A 416 2.53 -7.79 -9.38
C ALA A 416 3.96 -7.41 -8.94
N GLN A 417 4.12 -6.49 -8.00
CA GLN A 417 5.44 -6.15 -7.44
C GLN A 417 6.04 -7.31 -6.64
N LEU A 418 5.25 -7.98 -5.80
CA LEU A 418 5.64 -9.21 -5.11
C LEU A 418 6.05 -10.28 -6.14
N HIS A 419 5.20 -10.54 -7.12
CA HIS A 419 5.42 -11.60 -8.10
C HIS A 419 6.65 -11.29 -8.99
N LEU A 420 6.83 -10.06 -9.48
CA LEU A 420 8.05 -9.65 -10.18
C LEU A 420 9.30 -9.82 -9.30
N GLY A 421 9.18 -9.54 -7.99
CA GLY A 421 10.23 -9.84 -7.01
C GLY A 421 10.57 -11.34 -6.97
N GLN A 422 9.57 -12.23 -6.94
CA GLN A 422 9.76 -13.69 -6.98
C GLN A 422 10.42 -14.14 -8.30
N LEU A 423 9.93 -13.68 -9.45
CA LEU A 423 10.50 -13.98 -10.77
C LEU A 423 11.98 -13.55 -10.86
N ARG A 424 12.33 -12.35 -10.34
CA ARG A 424 13.72 -11.86 -10.27
C ARG A 424 14.56 -12.61 -9.21
N LYS A 425 13.96 -13.13 -8.13
CA LYS A 425 14.63 -13.95 -7.11
C LYS A 425 15.03 -15.32 -7.66
N VAL A 426 14.17 -15.94 -8.47
CA VAL A 426 14.39 -17.27 -9.06
C VAL A 426 15.19 -17.20 -10.37
N GLY A 427 14.90 -16.22 -11.22
CA GLY A 427 15.44 -16.12 -12.59
C GLY A 427 14.53 -16.71 -13.67
N GLN A 428 13.21 -16.65 -13.47
CA GLN A 428 12.21 -17.27 -14.34
C GLN A 428 11.56 -16.19 -15.22
N GLY A 429 11.59 -16.34 -16.55
CA GLY A 429 11.18 -15.30 -17.53
C GLY A 429 12.10 -14.07 -17.61
N VAL A 430 12.79 -13.74 -16.50
CA VAL A 430 13.70 -12.60 -16.35
C VAL A 430 15.04 -13.03 -15.73
N PRO A 431 16.16 -12.33 -16.00
CA PRO A 431 17.44 -12.62 -15.36
C PRO A 431 17.38 -12.54 -13.82
N LYS A 432 17.97 -13.55 -13.16
CA LYS A 432 18.07 -13.62 -11.70
C LYS A 432 18.85 -12.44 -11.13
N ASN A 433 18.25 -11.68 -10.23
CA ASN A 433 18.87 -10.53 -9.58
C ASN A 433 18.22 -10.24 -8.21
N TYR A 434 18.91 -10.62 -7.13
CA TYR A 434 18.42 -10.39 -5.76
C TYR A 434 18.29 -8.90 -5.39
N LYS A 435 19.17 -8.01 -5.90
CA LYS A 435 19.11 -6.56 -5.63
C LYS A 435 17.85 -5.93 -6.24
N LEU A 436 17.43 -6.39 -7.41
CA LEU A 436 16.15 -5.99 -8.02
C LEU A 436 14.96 -6.67 -7.33
N ALA A 437 15.06 -7.95 -6.98
CA ALA A 437 14.03 -8.65 -6.21
C ALA A 437 13.72 -7.93 -4.90
N PHE A 438 14.76 -7.58 -4.12
CA PHE A 438 14.65 -6.79 -2.89
C PHE A 438 13.91 -5.46 -3.12
N LYS A 439 14.28 -4.68 -4.16
CA LYS A 439 13.60 -3.43 -4.49
C LYS A 439 12.10 -3.61 -4.77
N TRP A 440 11.72 -4.70 -5.46
CA TRP A 440 10.32 -4.99 -5.78
C TRP A 440 9.54 -5.50 -4.57
N PHE A 441 10.11 -6.41 -3.78
CA PHE A 441 9.53 -6.83 -2.51
C PHE A 441 9.34 -5.66 -1.55
N LEU A 442 10.31 -4.72 -1.47
CA LEU A 442 10.20 -3.55 -0.60
C LEU A 442 9.04 -2.64 -0.99
N LYS A 443 8.78 -2.42 -2.29
CA LYS A 443 7.62 -1.65 -2.75
C LYS A 443 6.29 -2.33 -2.38
N ALA A 444 6.19 -3.66 -2.55
CA ALA A 444 4.99 -4.40 -2.16
C ALA A 444 4.81 -4.45 -0.63
N ALA A 445 5.90 -4.59 0.13
CA ALA A 445 5.92 -4.61 1.59
C ALA A 445 5.56 -3.25 2.22
N GLN A 446 5.80 -2.15 1.50
CA GLN A 446 5.37 -0.79 1.84
C GLN A 446 3.87 -0.55 1.57
N GLN A 447 3.20 -1.44 0.85
CA GLN A 447 1.74 -1.51 0.67
C GLN A 447 1.13 -2.58 1.60
N ASP A 448 1.81 -2.84 2.72
CA ASP A 448 1.46 -3.77 3.79
C ASP A 448 1.22 -5.24 3.39
N LEU A 449 1.63 -5.68 2.19
CA LEU A 449 1.49 -7.07 1.78
C LEU A 449 2.40 -8.01 2.62
N ALA A 450 1.81 -8.81 3.51
CA ALA A 450 2.53 -9.62 4.50
C ALA A 450 3.56 -10.59 3.90
N GLU A 451 3.27 -11.22 2.75
CA GLU A 451 4.24 -12.10 2.07
C GLU A 451 5.44 -11.31 1.54
N ALA A 452 5.23 -10.07 1.06
CA ALA A 452 6.32 -9.21 0.64
C ALA A 452 7.17 -8.76 1.84
N GLN A 453 6.54 -8.42 2.97
CA GLN A 453 7.25 -8.11 4.23
C GLN A 453 8.10 -9.29 4.70
N TYR A 454 7.59 -10.52 4.64
CA TYR A 454 8.37 -11.74 4.90
C TYR A 454 9.55 -11.90 3.91
N ASN A 455 9.33 -11.72 2.61
CA ASN A 455 10.40 -11.79 1.62
C ASN A 455 11.49 -10.72 1.86
N VAL A 456 11.13 -9.48 2.24
CA VAL A 456 12.09 -8.44 2.64
C VAL A 456 12.89 -8.88 3.87
N GLY A 457 12.22 -9.37 4.92
CA GLY A 457 12.87 -9.84 6.14
C GLY A 457 13.87 -10.98 5.89
N THR A 458 13.49 -11.98 5.10
CA THR A 458 14.38 -13.10 4.72
C THR A 458 15.58 -12.66 3.87
N LEU A 459 15.46 -11.63 3.03
CA LEU A 459 16.61 -11.09 2.28
C LEU A 459 17.56 -10.29 3.18
N TYR A 460 17.06 -9.57 4.18
CA TYR A 460 17.88 -8.92 5.19
C TYR A 460 18.65 -9.93 6.06
N GLY A 461 18.01 -11.00 6.55
CA GLY A 461 18.70 -12.01 7.36
C GLY A 461 19.69 -12.89 6.57
N SER A 462 19.50 -13.03 5.26
CA SER A 462 20.41 -13.82 4.40
C SER A 462 21.49 -12.99 3.68
N GLY A 463 21.41 -11.65 3.71
CA GLY A 463 22.32 -10.78 2.96
C GLY A 463 22.23 -10.90 1.43
N TYR A 464 21.14 -11.46 0.88
CA TYR A 464 20.99 -11.64 -0.56
C TYR A 464 20.44 -10.38 -1.24
N GLY A 465 21.31 -9.64 -1.93
CA GLY A 465 20.95 -8.45 -2.72
C GLY A 465 20.79 -7.17 -1.89
N VAL A 466 20.90 -7.28 -0.58
CA VAL A 466 20.96 -6.21 0.43
C VAL A 466 22.05 -6.60 1.45
N ALA A 467 22.63 -5.65 2.18
CA ALA A 467 23.54 -5.99 3.28
C ALA A 467 22.79 -6.80 4.35
N GLN A 468 23.47 -7.76 4.98
CA GLN A 468 22.88 -8.56 6.06
C GLN A 468 22.62 -7.66 7.28
N ASP A 469 21.40 -7.71 7.81
CA ASP A 469 20.95 -6.92 8.95
C ASP A 469 19.82 -7.66 9.66
N GLU A 470 20.15 -8.39 10.73
CA GLU A 470 19.19 -9.21 11.48
C GLU A 470 18.15 -8.36 12.23
N ALA A 471 18.49 -7.13 12.64
CA ALA A 471 17.53 -6.25 13.30
C ALA A 471 16.47 -5.78 12.31
N MET A 472 16.87 -5.39 11.10
CA MET A 472 15.93 -5.09 10.01
C MET A 472 15.17 -6.33 9.55
N ALA A 473 15.80 -7.52 9.52
CA ALA A 473 15.12 -8.77 9.23
C ALA A 473 13.96 -9.02 10.20
N LEU A 474 14.22 -8.92 11.50
CA LEU A 474 13.22 -9.06 12.56
C LEU A 474 12.09 -8.03 12.45
N ILE A 475 12.40 -6.76 12.20
CA ILE A 475 11.37 -5.71 12.04
C ILE A 475 10.39 -6.06 10.90
N TRP A 476 10.89 -6.55 9.76
CA TRP A 476 10.04 -6.92 8.63
C TRP A 476 9.31 -8.26 8.83
N LEU A 477 9.97 -9.25 9.43
CA LEU A 477 9.34 -10.52 9.82
C LEU A 477 8.23 -10.29 10.86
N ARG A 478 8.43 -9.38 11.81
CA ARG A 478 7.45 -9.04 12.85
C ARG A 478 6.17 -8.49 12.24
N LYS A 479 6.27 -7.49 11.34
CA LYS A 479 5.11 -6.96 10.61
C LYS A 479 4.31 -8.04 9.87
N ALA A 480 5.01 -8.96 9.19
CA ALA A 480 4.36 -10.08 8.52
C ALA A 480 3.70 -11.05 9.52
N ALA A 481 4.37 -11.34 10.64
CA ALA A 481 3.90 -12.24 11.69
C ALA A 481 2.66 -11.71 12.44
N ASP A 482 2.60 -10.40 12.68
CA ASP A 482 1.46 -9.69 13.28
C ASP A 482 0.23 -9.71 12.35
N GLN A 483 0.45 -9.67 11.03
CA GLN A 483 -0.59 -9.91 10.02
C GLN A 483 -0.98 -11.39 9.85
N GLY A 484 -0.42 -12.29 10.66
CA GLY A 484 -0.73 -13.71 10.63
C GLY A 484 0.16 -14.57 9.74
N HIS A 485 1.18 -14.04 9.05
CA HIS A 485 1.96 -14.82 8.08
C HIS A 485 2.73 -15.98 8.75
N ALA A 486 2.25 -17.22 8.58
CA ALA A 486 2.69 -18.38 9.36
C ALA A 486 4.20 -18.69 9.28
N MET A 487 4.84 -18.48 8.12
CA MET A 487 6.30 -18.64 8.00
C MET A 487 7.07 -17.52 8.70
N ALA A 488 6.52 -16.30 8.79
CA ALA A 488 7.16 -15.21 9.53
C ALA A 488 7.04 -15.45 11.04
N GLN A 489 5.88 -15.90 11.51
CA GLN A 489 5.67 -16.36 12.89
C GLN A 489 6.65 -17.48 13.26
N HIS A 490 6.90 -18.44 12.36
CA HIS A 490 7.92 -19.47 12.57
C HIS A 490 9.33 -18.89 12.74
N CYS A 491 9.75 -17.96 11.87
CA CYS A 491 11.06 -17.32 11.94
C CYS A 491 11.25 -16.45 13.20
N ILE A 492 10.22 -15.72 13.63
CA ILE A 492 10.23 -14.98 14.90
C ILE A 492 10.38 -15.95 16.07
N GLY A 493 9.68 -17.10 16.04
CA GLY A 493 9.84 -18.15 17.05
C GLY A 493 11.26 -18.74 17.10
N LEU A 494 11.89 -18.96 15.94
CA LEU A 494 13.30 -19.38 15.87
C LEU A 494 14.23 -18.34 16.51
N SER A 495 14.05 -17.05 16.19
CA SER A 495 14.92 -15.97 16.67
C SER A 495 14.86 -15.81 18.20
N TYR A 496 13.67 -15.89 18.79
CA TYR A 496 13.51 -15.93 20.25
C TYR A 496 14.08 -17.20 20.89
N SER A 497 14.15 -18.32 20.16
CA SER A 497 14.71 -19.57 20.69
C SER A 497 16.23 -19.67 20.62
N SER A 498 16.88 -18.93 19.71
CA SER A 498 18.34 -18.91 19.59
C SER A 498 18.99 -17.69 20.26
N GLY A 499 18.21 -16.63 20.52
CA GLY A 499 18.76 -15.34 20.93
C GLY A 499 19.45 -14.60 19.78
N ASP A 500 19.22 -15.01 18.53
CA ASP A 500 19.75 -14.30 17.37
C ASP A 500 18.99 -12.97 17.20
N ALA A 501 19.72 -11.86 17.38
CA ALA A 501 19.23 -10.49 17.33
C ALA A 501 18.06 -10.11 18.27
N THR A 502 17.69 -10.99 19.20
CA THR A 502 16.77 -10.72 20.34
C THR A 502 17.33 -11.35 21.62
N ALA A 503 16.80 -10.99 22.79
CA ALA A 503 17.06 -11.77 24.00
C ALA A 503 16.37 -13.15 23.90
N GLU A 504 17.09 -14.22 24.25
CA GLU A 504 16.53 -15.58 24.28
C GLU A 504 15.28 -15.63 25.18
N ASN A 505 14.15 -16.05 24.62
CA ASN A 505 12.88 -16.18 25.32
C ASN A 505 12.07 -17.36 24.77
N LEU A 506 12.27 -18.53 25.38
CA LEU A 506 11.64 -19.77 24.95
C LEU A 506 10.10 -19.75 25.10
N SER A 507 9.55 -18.99 26.05
CA SER A 507 8.09 -18.82 26.20
C SER A 507 7.50 -18.08 24.98
N LEU A 508 8.12 -16.98 24.54
CA LEU A 508 7.74 -16.27 23.31
C LEU A 508 7.96 -17.13 22.07
N ALA A 509 9.08 -17.87 21.99
CA ALA A 509 9.33 -18.80 20.88
C ALA A 509 8.20 -19.83 20.71
N ILE A 510 7.78 -20.45 21.82
CA ILE A 510 6.67 -21.40 21.86
C ILE A 510 5.34 -20.73 21.51
N LYS A 511 5.07 -19.50 21.99
CA LYS A 511 3.86 -18.74 21.62
C LYS A 511 3.79 -18.52 20.11
N TRP A 512 4.87 -18.08 19.48
CA TRP A 512 4.94 -17.85 18.04
C TRP A 512 4.86 -19.14 17.22
N TRP A 513 5.51 -20.22 17.63
CA TRP A 513 5.35 -21.52 16.99
C TRP A 513 3.93 -22.09 17.17
N LYS A 514 3.26 -21.90 18.32
CA LYS A 514 1.85 -22.25 18.52
C LYS A 514 0.94 -21.48 17.53
N LYS A 515 1.14 -20.16 17.39
CA LYS A 515 0.44 -19.30 16.41
C LYS A 515 0.62 -19.86 14.97
N ALA A 516 1.85 -20.19 14.56
CA ALA A 516 2.15 -20.74 13.23
C ALA A 516 1.63 -22.17 13.01
N ALA A 517 1.79 -23.06 14.01
CA ALA A 517 1.39 -24.46 13.94
C ALA A 517 -0.14 -24.63 13.82
N LYS A 518 -0.91 -23.73 14.46
CA LYS A 518 -2.38 -23.65 14.31
C LYS A 518 -2.81 -23.38 12.86
N GLN A 519 -1.99 -22.66 12.09
CA GLN A 519 -2.18 -22.41 10.66
C GLN A 519 -1.63 -23.53 9.76
N GLY A 520 -1.23 -24.66 10.33
CA GLY A 520 -0.74 -25.82 9.59
C GLY A 520 0.78 -25.89 9.43
N ASN A 521 1.54 -24.84 9.78
CA ASN A 521 3.00 -24.78 9.58
C ASN A 521 3.72 -26.00 10.19
N THR A 522 4.35 -26.81 9.34
CA THR A 522 4.96 -28.09 9.72
C THR A 522 6.26 -27.93 10.50
N GLU A 523 7.06 -26.91 10.18
CA GLU A 523 8.33 -26.67 10.88
C GLU A 523 8.09 -26.18 12.32
N SER A 524 7.07 -25.35 12.54
CA SER A 524 6.66 -24.95 13.89
C SER A 524 6.08 -26.12 14.69
N LYS A 525 5.34 -27.03 14.05
CA LYS A 525 4.91 -28.29 14.71
C LYS A 525 6.12 -29.12 15.15
N ARG A 526 7.10 -29.32 14.27
CA ARG A 526 8.35 -30.04 14.62
C ARG A 526 9.15 -29.34 15.73
N ALA A 527 9.21 -28.01 15.74
CA ALA A 527 9.87 -27.25 16.79
C ALA A 527 9.18 -27.48 18.15
N LEU A 528 7.84 -27.43 18.20
CA LEU A 528 7.05 -27.75 19.40
C LEU A 528 7.21 -29.21 19.83
N ASP A 529 7.13 -30.16 18.89
CA ASP A 529 7.29 -31.61 19.16
C ASP A 529 8.69 -31.95 19.72
N LEU A 530 9.71 -31.14 19.39
CA LEU A 530 11.06 -31.26 19.94
C LEU A 530 11.19 -30.60 21.33
N VAL A 531 10.65 -29.38 21.49
CA VAL A 531 10.88 -28.55 22.69
C VAL A 531 9.98 -28.95 23.86
N ILE A 532 8.69 -29.23 23.63
CA ILE A 532 7.72 -29.51 24.71
C ILE A 532 8.16 -30.74 25.55
N PRO A 533 8.60 -31.88 24.98
CA PRO A 533 9.08 -33.01 25.78
C PRO A 533 10.35 -32.69 26.57
N LEU A 534 11.24 -31.85 26.03
CA LEU A 534 12.46 -31.43 26.72
C LEU A 534 12.14 -30.53 27.92
N LEU A 535 11.12 -29.68 27.85
CA LEU A 535 10.66 -28.89 29.00
C LEU A 535 10.11 -29.77 30.13
N ALA A 536 9.29 -30.76 29.79
CA ALA A 536 8.75 -31.72 30.76
C ALA A 536 9.84 -32.58 31.44
N ILE A 537 10.89 -32.96 30.70
CA ILE A 537 12.03 -33.74 31.25
C ILE A 537 12.88 -32.93 32.23
N ASN A 538 12.93 -31.60 32.08
CA ASN A 538 13.76 -30.71 32.89
C ASN A 538 12.99 -29.96 34.00
N ASP A 539 11.74 -30.36 34.30
CA ASP A 539 10.83 -29.69 35.24
C ASP A 539 10.57 -28.18 34.90
N LEU A 540 10.62 -27.82 33.62
CA LEU A 540 10.46 -26.45 33.11
C LEU A 540 9.05 -26.16 32.54
N GLU A 541 8.02 -26.89 33.00
CA GLU A 541 6.64 -26.74 32.51
C GLU A 541 6.05 -25.33 32.73
N GLY A 542 6.60 -24.53 33.66
CA GLY A 542 6.22 -23.12 33.84
C GLY A 542 6.32 -22.28 32.57
N ILE A 543 7.33 -22.54 31.73
CA ILE A 543 7.54 -21.89 30.42
C ILE A 543 6.32 -22.11 29.48
N LEU A 544 5.61 -23.23 29.62
CA LEU A 544 4.40 -23.50 28.84
C LEU A 544 3.19 -22.70 29.34
N SER A 545 3.06 -22.51 30.67
CA SER A 545 2.05 -21.62 31.25
C SER A 545 2.30 -20.19 30.80
N ASP A 546 3.53 -19.69 30.96
CA ASP A 546 3.91 -18.34 30.53
C ASP A 546 3.61 -18.12 29.04
N ALA A 547 3.89 -19.11 28.18
CA ALA A 547 3.58 -19.04 26.75
C ALA A 547 2.08 -19.00 26.40
N ASP A 548 1.20 -19.52 27.26
CA ASP A 548 -0.26 -19.48 27.11
C ASP A 548 -0.89 -18.27 27.83
N ASP A 549 -0.26 -17.77 28.90
CA ASP A 549 -0.70 -16.62 29.70
C ASP A 549 -0.28 -15.25 29.10
N LEU A 550 0.78 -15.23 28.27
CA LEU A 550 1.23 -14.03 27.55
C LEU A 550 0.12 -13.48 26.64
N SER A 551 -0.49 -12.37 27.08
CA SER A 551 -1.49 -11.65 26.30
C SER A 551 -0.89 -11.12 24.98
N ASP A 552 -1.73 -10.82 23.98
CA ASP A 552 -1.25 -10.13 22.77
C ASP A 552 -0.96 -8.63 22.99
N ALA A 553 -1.08 -8.12 24.23
CA ALA A 553 -0.83 -6.72 24.58
C ALA A 553 0.60 -6.46 25.08
N ASP A 554 1.24 -7.45 25.73
CA ASP A 554 2.60 -7.31 26.30
C ASP A 554 3.72 -7.31 25.23
N GLU A 555 3.39 -7.54 23.96
CA GLU A 555 4.36 -7.69 22.88
C GLU A 555 4.83 -6.35 22.24
N SER A 556 4.58 -5.20 22.89
CA SER A 556 4.78 -3.85 22.32
C SER A 556 5.91 -3.01 22.92
N ASP A 557 6.59 -3.49 23.98
CA ASP A 557 7.72 -2.81 24.64
C ASP A 557 8.98 -3.71 24.65
N SER A 558 9.74 -3.69 23.56
CA SER A 558 11.17 -4.10 23.49
C SER A 558 11.84 -3.59 22.21
#